data_AF-A0A367MB57-F1
#
_entry.id   AF-A0A367MB57-F1
#
_cell.length_a   1.000
_cell.length_b   1.000
_cell.length_c   1.000
_cell.angle_alpha   90.00
_cell.angle_beta   90.00
_cell.angle_gamma   90.00
#
_symmetry.space_group_name_H-M   'P 1'
#
loop_
_entity.id
_entity.type
_entity.pdbx_description
1 polymer ?
#
loop_
_entity_poly.entity_id
_entity_poly.type
_entity_poly.pdbx_seq_one_letter_code
_entity_poly.pdbx_strand_id
1 'polypeptide(L)'
;MLNKHLLIGASLALALGSGGALAGVSAGEAAQLKSSLTPLGAEKAGNAAGSIPAWTGGITQAPAGYKPGQHHPDPFAADKPLFTIDKANLEQYREHLTPGQLALFKTYPDSFRMPVYPSRRSGSAPQWLYDNTFANATSARLLDGGNGFADAYGGVPFPIPKSGVEALWNHVARYRGTYVVRRASEVAVQRNGSYSLVTSQQEALFKYYLKGGSFADLNNLMFYYLSFTKSPARLAGGAVLVHETLDQVKEPRQAWGYNAGQR
;
A
#
# COMPACT_ATOMS: atom_id res chain seq x y z
N MET A 1 57.79 -3.14 -19.81
CA MET A 1 57.41 -1.87 -19.15
C MET A 1 55.98 -1.55 -19.56
N LEU A 2 55.00 -1.76 -18.67
CA LEU A 2 53.60 -1.45 -18.98
C LEU A 2 53.45 0.07 -19.19
N ASN A 3 52.87 0.46 -20.32
CA ASN A 3 52.74 1.85 -20.75
C ASN A 3 51.89 2.63 -19.73
N LYS A 4 52.52 3.54 -18.96
CA LYS A 4 51.85 4.33 -17.92
C LYS A 4 50.63 5.11 -18.46
N HIS A 5 50.63 5.45 -19.75
CA HIS A 5 49.50 6.10 -20.43
C HIS A 5 48.28 5.20 -20.62
N LEU A 6 48.47 3.88 -20.76
CA LEU A 6 47.37 2.91 -20.92
C LEU A 6 46.64 2.67 -19.59
N LEU A 7 47.38 2.69 -18.47
CA LEU A 7 46.83 2.54 -17.12
C LEU A 7 46.02 3.77 -16.67
N ILE A 8 46.40 4.97 -17.11
CA ILE A 8 45.66 6.23 -16.81
C ILE A 8 44.37 6.32 -17.64
N GLY A 9 44.39 5.89 -18.91
CA GLY A 9 43.18 5.84 -19.75
C GLY A 9 42.14 4.82 -19.25
N ALA A 10 42.59 3.66 -18.78
CA ALA A 10 41.70 2.64 -18.23
C ALA A 10 41.05 3.07 -16.90
N SER A 11 41.76 3.82 -16.06
CA SER A 11 41.21 4.31 -14.78
C SER A 11 40.23 5.48 -14.96
N LEU A 12 40.35 6.28 -16.03
CA LEU A 12 39.35 7.31 -16.38
C LEU A 12 38.05 6.72 -16.95
N ALA A 13 38.14 5.60 -17.69
CA ALA A 13 36.97 4.89 -18.22
C ALA A 13 36.18 4.13 -17.14
N LEU A 14 36.86 3.62 -16.10
CA LEU A 14 36.23 2.99 -14.93
C LEU A 14 35.58 3.99 -13.96
N ALA A 15 36.05 5.24 -13.93
CA ALA A 15 35.45 6.33 -13.14
C ALA A 15 34.14 6.88 -13.75
N LEU A 16 33.91 6.67 -15.06
CA LEU A 16 32.65 7.05 -15.72
C LEU A 16 31.51 6.02 -15.54
N GLY A 17 31.81 4.84 -14.96
CA GLY A 17 30.84 3.78 -14.72
C GLY A 17 30.28 3.70 -13.29
N SER A 18 30.73 4.57 -12.38
CA SER A 18 30.37 4.52 -10.97
C SER A 18 29.64 5.79 -10.53
N GLY A 19 28.32 5.67 -10.32
CA GLY A 19 27.53 6.68 -9.61
C GLY A 19 26.48 7.43 -10.43
N GLY A 20 25.82 6.79 -11.39
CA GLY A 20 24.49 7.26 -11.78
C GLY A 20 23.55 7.00 -10.61
N ALA A 21 23.21 8.03 -9.83
CA ALA A 21 22.01 7.97 -9.01
C ALA A 21 20.89 7.46 -9.91
N LEU A 22 20.35 6.28 -9.63
CA LEU A 22 19.29 5.68 -10.41
C LEU A 22 18.07 6.61 -10.29
N ALA A 23 17.96 7.53 -11.26
CA ALA A 23 16.75 8.28 -11.51
C ALA A 23 15.62 7.31 -11.84
N GLY A 24 14.39 7.81 -11.89
CA GLY A 24 13.23 7.01 -12.25
C GLY A 24 13.40 6.28 -13.59
N VAL A 25 12.43 5.44 -13.93
CA VAL A 25 12.45 4.72 -15.20
C VAL A 25 12.48 5.68 -16.39
N SER A 26 12.92 5.21 -17.54
CA SER A 26 12.93 6.02 -18.76
C SER A 26 11.52 6.48 -19.14
N ALA A 27 11.41 7.57 -19.91
CA ALA A 27 10.11 8.03 -20.43
C ALA A 27 9.38 6.94 -21.26
N GLY A 28 10.13 6.09 -21.96
CA GLY A 28 9.59 4.96 -22.71
C GLY A 28 9.02 3.86 -21.81
N GLU A 29 9.66 3.58 -20.67
CA GLU A 29 9.12 2.67 -19.66
C GLU A 29 7.89 3.29 -18.95
N ALA A 30 7.96 4.57 -18.57
CA ALA A 30 6.82 5.26 -17.96
C ALA A 30 5.58 5.25 -18.86
N ALA A 31 5.74 5.30 -20.19
CA ALA A 31 4.65 5.19 -21.16
C ALA A 31 3.84 3.87 -21.05
N GLN A 32 4.40 2.82 -20.42
CA GLN A 32 3.67 1.59 -20.14
C GLN A 32 2.49 1.81 -19.20
N LEU A 33 2.57 2.78 -18.27
CA LEU A 33 1.47 3.16 -17.35
C LEU A 33 0.23 3.73 -18.06
N LYS A 34 0.38 4.09 -19.34
CA LYS A 34 -0.70 4.56 -20.22
C LYS A 34 -1.15 3.49 -21.22
N SER A 35 -0.49 2.34 -21.27
CA SER A 35 -0.75 1.28 -22.25
C SER A 35 -0.91 -0.09 -21.58
N SER A 36 0.16 -0.85 -21.44
CA SER A 36 0.17 -2.25 -20.95
C SER A 36 -0.03 -2.38 -19.44
N LEU A 37 0.31 -1.35 -18.68
CA LEU A 37 0.09 -1.27 -17.24
C LEU A 37 -1.12 -0.37 -16.93
N THR A 38 -1.73 -0.63 -15.79
CA THR A 38 -2.65 0.30 -15.14
C THR A 38 -1.88 1.57 -14.73
N PRO A 39 -2.57 2.70 -14.47
CA PRO A 39 -1.90 3.91 -14.01
C PRO A 39 -1.13 3.79 -12.68
N LEU A 40 -1.31 2.68 -11.95
CA LEU A 40 -0.61 2.37 -10.69
C LEU A 40 0.44 1.26 -10.84
N GLY A 41 0.72 0.80 -12.06
CA GLY A 41 1.82 -0.13 -12.33
C GLY A 41 1.46 -1.62 -12.38
N ALA A 42 0.22 -2.02 -12.10
CA ALA A 42 -0.20 -3.41 -12.27
C ALA A 42 -0.45 -3.76 -13.74
N GLU A 43 -0.31 -5.01 -14.15
CA GLU A 43 -0.68 -5.49 -15.49
C GLU A 43 -2.13 -5.11 -15.83
N LYS A 44 -2.37 -4.52 -17.00
CA LYS A 44 -3.72 -4.09 -17.42
C LYS A 44 -4.54 -5.22 -18.01
N ALA A 45 -3.90 -6.16 -18.70
CA ALA A 45 -4.55 -7.29 -19.35
C ALA A 45 -5.24 -8.23 -18.33
N GLY A 46 -6.19 -9.01 -18.83
CA GLY A 46 -6.70 -10.18 -18.12
C GLY A 46 -5.74 -11.35 -18.23
N ASN A 47 -6.00 -12.44 -17.50
CA ASN A 47 -5.18 -13.65 -17.64
C ASN A 47 -5.63 -14.50 -18.84
N ALA A 48 -4.74 -15.37 -19.33
CA ALA A 48 -5.02 -16.25 -20.47
C ALA A 48 -6.20 -17.21 -20.23
N ALA A 49 -6.44 -17.60 -18.97
CA ALA A 49 -7.55 -18.48 -18.60
C ALA A 49 -8.93 -17.79 -18.60
N GLY A 50 -8.99 -16.46 -18.77
CA GLY A 50 -10.24 -15.69 -18.76
C GLY A 50 -10.90 -15.55 -17.38
N SER A 51 -10.29 -16.08 -16.32
CA SER A 51 -10.81 -16.00 -14.95
C SER A 51 -10.55 -14.66 -14.25
N ILE A 52 -9.63 -13.85 -14.80
CA ILE A 52 -9.34 -12.48 -14.38
C ILE A 52 -9.58 -11.57 -15.59
N PRO A 53 -10.56 -10.64 -15.54
CA PRO A 53 -10.80 -9.73 -16.65
C PRO A 53 -9.70 -8.67 -16.77
N ALA A 54 -9.60 -8.04 -17.95
CA ALA A 54 -8.77 -6.84 -18.10
C ALA A 54 -9.28 -5.70 -17.20
N TRP A 55 -8.38 -4.84 -16.74
CA TRP A 55 -8.76 -3.63 -16.03
C TRP A 55 -9.24 -2.55 -17.00
N THR A 56 -10.46 -2.07 -16.79
CA THR A 56 -11.15 -1.12 -17.66
C THR A 56 -11.45 0.22 -16.99
N GLY A 57 -10.75 0.56 -15.90
CA GLY A 57 -10.96 1.81 -15.14
C GLY A 57 -11.45 1.63 -13.71
N GLY A 58 -11.90 0.41 -13.35
CA GLY A 58 -12.51 0.14 -12.05
C GLY A 58 -13.86 0.86 -11.88
N ILE A 59 -14.27 1.06 -10.63
CA ILE A 59 -15.53 1.74 -10.29
C ILE A 59 -15.28 3.24 -10.24
N THR A 60 -15.89 4.01 -11.15
CA THR A 60 -15.72 5.48 -11.23
C THR A 60 -16.93 6.26 -10.75
N GLN A 61 -18.04 5.58 -10.43
CA GLN A 61 -19.27 6.17 -9.91
C GLN A 61 -19.72 5.40 -8.68
N ALA A 62 -20.32 6.12 -7.73
CA ALA A 62 -20.83 5.49 -6.54
C ALA A 62 -21.94 4.46 -6.90
N PRO A 63 -21.91 3.24 -6.33
CA PRO A 63 -22.99 2.28 -6.53
C PRO A 63 -24.33 2.82 -6.02
N ALA A 64 -25.43 2.32 -6.58
CA ALA A 64 -26.77 2.70 -6.18
C ALA A 64 -26.98 2.49 -4.66
N GLY A 65 -27.59 3.47 -4.01
CA GLY A 65 -27.83 3.44 -2.56
C GLY A 65 -26.64 3.85 -1.69
N TYR A 66 -25.47 4.15 -2.26
CA TYR A 66 -24.35 4.70 -1.50
C TYR A 66 -24.73 6.04 -0.86
N LYS A 67 -24.44 6.17 0.44
CA LYS A 67 -24.55 7.41 1.20
C LYS A 67 -23.30 7.61 2.05
N PRO A 68 -22.69 8.81 2.04
CA PRO A 68 -21.55 9.11 2.90
C PRO A 68 -21.84 8.77 4.37
N GLY A 69 -20.89 8.11 5.04
CA GLY A 69 -21.01 7.72 6.45
C GLY A 69 -21.75 6.41 6.72
N GLN A 70 -22.35 5.78 5.71
CA GLN A 70 -23.00 4.47 5.86
C GLN A 70 -22.07 3.32 5.43
N HIS A 71 -22.51 2.08 5.70
CA HIS A 71 -21.83 0.90 5.17
C HIS A 71 -21.81 0.94 3.64
N HIS A 72 -20.66 0.64 3.04
CA HIS A 72 -20.52 0.64 1.59
C HIS A 72 -21.38 -0.49 1.00
N PRO A 73 -22.30 -0.20 0.06
CA PRO A 73 -23.06 -1.24 -0.61
C PRO A 73 -22.13 -2.06 -1.52
N ASP A 74 -22.43 -3.34 -1.68
CA ASP A 74 -21.71 -4.21 -2.60
C ASP A 74 -22.05 -3.82 -4.07
N PRO A 75 -21.07 -3.33 -4.85
CA PRO A 75 -21.29 -2.97 -6.25
C PRO A 75 -21.62 -4.17 -7.14
N PHE A 76 -21.40 -5.40 -6.67
CA PHE A 76 -21.64 -6.64 -7.41
C PHE A 76 -22.59 -7.59 -6.67
N ALA A 77 -23.55 -7.05 -5.91
CA ALA A 77 -24.49 -7.85 -5.10
C ALA A 77 -25.30 -8.92 -5.88
N ALA A 78 -25.35 -8.82 -7.21
CA ALA A 78 -26.00 -9.79 -8.08
C ALA A 78 -25.08 -10.97 -8.49
N ASP A 79 -23.78 -10.91 -8.18
CA ASP A 79 -22.84 -11.97 -8.48
C ASP A 79 -23.20 -13.23 -7.71
N LYS A 80 -23.21 -14.36 -8.42
CA LYS A 80 -23.44 -15.69 -7.85
C LYS A 80 -22.11 -16.43 -7.78
N PRO A 81 -21.94 -17.35 -6.80
CA PRO A 81 -20.80 -18.25 -6.82
C PRO A 81 -20.74 -19.02 -8.13
N LEU A 82 -19.56 -19.08 -8.74
CA LEU A 82 -19.25 -19.95 -9.86
C LEU A 82 -19.28 -21.42 -9.43
N PHE A 83 -18.76 -21.69 -8.24
CA PHE A 83 -18.79 -22.97 -7.55
C PHE A 83 -18.51 -22.75 -6.06
N THR A 84 -18.63 -23.81 -5.26
CA THR A 84 -18.25 -23.78 -3.84
C THR A 84 -17.29 -24.92 -3.56
N ILE A 85 -16.17 -24.59 -2.91
CA ILE A 85 -15.23 -25.58 -2.40
C ILE A 85 -15.72 -26.05 -1.02
N ASP A 86 -15.81 -27.35 -0.85
CA ASP A 86 -16.20 -28.02 0.38
C ASP A 86 -15.36 -29.27 0.62
N LYS A 87 -15.65 -30.00 1.69
CA LYS A 87 -14.90 -31.23 2.01
C LYS A 87 -14.91 -32.26 0.87
N ALA A 88 -16.00 -32.35 0.11
CA ALA A 88 -16.18 -33.38 -0.91
C ALA A 88 -15.33 -33.12 -2.16
N ASN A 89 -15.01 -31.85 -2.46
CA ASN A 89 -14.23 -31.49 -3.65
C ASN A 89 -12.91 -30.77 -3.37
N LEU A 90 -12.53 -30.51 -2.11
CA LEU A 90 -11.32 -29.73 -1.78
C LEU A 90 -10.03 -30.26 -2.43
N GLU A 91 -9.91 -31.59 -2.58
CA GLU A 91 -8.72 -32.20 -3.17
C GLU A 91 -8.57 -31.84 -4.66
N GLN A 92 -9.66 -31.53 -5.36
CA GLN A 92 -9.63 -31.05 -6.75
C GLN A 92 -9.01 -29.64 -6.85
N TYR A 93 -9.06 -28.87 -5.77
CA TYR A 93 -8.58 -27.49 -5.71
C TYR A 93 -7.38 -27.32 -4.79
N ARG A 94 -6.73 -28.42 -4.39
CA ARG A 94 -5.69 -28.44 -3.36
C ARG A 94 -4.55 -27.47 -3.64
N GLU A 95 -4.14 -27.33 -4.89
CA GLU A 95 -3.06 -26.43 -5.31
C GLU A 95 -3.43 -24.94 -5.18
N HIS A 96 -4.71 -24.62 -5.05
CA HIS A 96 -5.22 -23.26 -4.85
C HIS A 96 -5.52 -22.95 -3.38
N LEU A 97 -5.30 -23.92 -2.47
CA LEU A 97 -5.62 -23.79 -1.06
C LEU A 97 -4.33 -23.72 -0.22
N THR A 98 -4.25 -22.71 0.63
CA THR A 98 -3.18 -22.60 1.63
C THR A 98 -3.32 -23.68 2.71
N PRO A 99 -2.23 -24.04 3.43
CA PRO A 99 -2.29 -24.97 4.54
C PRO A 99 -3.32 -24.59 5.61
N GLY A 100 -3.50 -23.29 5.86
CA GLY A 100 -4.52 -22.79 6.80
C GLY A 100 -5.95 -23.04 6.34
N GLN A 101 -6.24 -22.85 5.04
CA GLN A 101 -7.56 -23.17 4.48
C GLN A 101 -7.83 -24.67 4.49
N LEU A 102 -6.84 -25.51 4.15
CA LEU A 102 -6.96 -26.97 4.25
C LEU A 102 -7.22 -27.41 5.70
N ALA A 103 -6.55 -26.79 6.67
CA ALA A 103 -6.79 -27.04 8.09
C ALA A 103 -8.22 -26.67 8.50
N LEU A 104 -8.78 -25.55 8.02
CA LEU A 104 -10.18 -25.18 8.27
C LEU A 104 -11.17 -26.22 7.75
N PHE A 105 -10.98 -26.74 6.53
CA PHE A 105 -11.81 -27.84 6.02
C PHE A 105 -11.67 -29.12 6.85
N LYS A 106 -10.49 -29.40 7.41
CA LYS A 106 -10.27 -30.55 8.30
C LYS A 106 -10.93 -30.37 9.66
N THR A 107 -10.84 -29.17 10.24
CA THR A 107 -11.39 -28.86 11.57
C THR A 107 -12.91 -28.71 11.54
N TYR A 108 -13.45 -28.15 10.46
CA TYR A 108 -14.88 -27.87 10.31
C TYR A 108 -15.44 -28.50 9.02
N PRO A 109 -15.38 -29.84 8.89
CA PRO A 109 -15.71 -30.56 7.66
C PRO A 109 -17.14 -30.31 7.18
N ASP A 110 -18.08 -30.20 8.11
CA ASP A 110 -19.50 -30.17 7.77
C ASP A 110 -20.02 -28.74 7.53
N SER A 111 -19.33 -27.72 8.08
CA SER A 111 -19.80 -26.33 8.05
C SER A 111 -18.92 -25.36 7.27
N PHE A 112 -17.61 -25.61 7.13
CA PHE A 112 -16.75 -24.71 6.37
C PHE A 112 -16.94 -24.92 4.87
N ARG A 113 -17.21 -23.82 4.16
CA ARG A 113 -17.47 -23.76 2.73
C ARG A 113 -16.81 -22.51 2.19
N MET A 114 -16.26 -22.58 0.98
CA MET A 114 -15.63 -21.45 0.31
C MET A 114 -16.33 -21.21 -1.04
N PRO A 115 -17.34 -20.33 -1.08
CA PRO A 115 -17.95 -19.93 -2.35
C PRO A 115 -16.94 -19.11 -3.16
N VAL A 116 -16.73 -19.50 -4.41
CA VAL A 116 -15.82 -18.82 -5.35
C VAL A 116 -16.65 -17.98 -6.31
N TYR A 117 -16.35 -16.69 -6.40
CA TYR A 117 -17.09 -15.72 -7.22
C TYR A 117 -16.29 -15.28 -8.44
N PRO A 118 -16.93 -14.65 -9.45
CA PRO A 118 -16.22 -14.03 -10.56
C PRO A 118 -15.23 -12.97 -10.09
N SER A 119 -14.05 -12.92 -10.71
CA SER A 119 -13.07 -11.87 -10.44
C SER A 119 -13.55 -10.52 -10.97
N ARG A 120 -13.51 -9.49 -10.14
CA ARG A 120 -13.81 -8.10 -10.53
C ARG A 120 -12.59 -7.21 -10.28
N ARG A 121 -12.09 -6.53 -11.30
CA ARG A 121 -11.00 -5.54 -11.16
C ARG A 121 -11.57 -4.14 -10.94
N SER A 122 -12.13 -3.92 -9.74
CA SER A 122 -12.90 -2.72 -9.38
C SER A 122 -12.09 -1.54 -8.86
N GLY A 123 -10.80 -1.76 -8.53
CA GLY A 123 -9.94 -0.71 -7.98
C GLY A 123 -9.78 0.47 -8.94
N SER A 124 -10.04 1.67 -8.43
CA SER A 124 -9.88 2.95 -9.12
C SER A 124 -9.30 3.97 -8.14
N ALA A 125 -8.78 5.07 -8.67
CA ALA A 125 -8.30 6.20 -7.87
C ALA A 125 -8.54 7.52 -8.62
N PRO A 126 -8.48 8.67 -7.93
CA PRO A 126 -8.67 9.96 -8.57
C PRO A 126 -7.61 10.24 -9.66
N GLN A 127 -8.00 10.96 -10.71
CA GLN A 127 -7.13 11.27 -11.85
C GLN A 127 -5.80 11.95 -11.43
N TRP A 128 -5.85 12.90 -10.50
CA TRP A 128 -4.65 13.59 -10.01
C TRP A 128 -3.61 12.63 -9.39
N LEU A 129 -4.04 11.50 -8.81
CA LEU A 129 -3.13 10.49 -8.28
C LEU A 129 -2.42 9.76 -9.43
N TYR A 130 -3.15 9.43 -10.49
CA TYR A 130 -2.59 8.79 -11.69
C TYR A 130 -1.60 9.70 -12.41
N ASP A 131 -1.91 10.98 -12.54
CA ASP A 131 -1.04 11.96 -13.19
C ASP A 131 0.27 12.13 -12.41
N ASN A 132 0.18 12.28 -11.08
CA ASN A 132 1.36 12.35 -10.21
C ASN A 132 2.16 11.05 -10.22
N THR A 133 1.50 9.89 -10.25
CA THR A 133 2.17 8.59 -10.35
C THR A 133 2.96 8.47 -11.65
N PHE A 134 2.38 8.93 -12.77
CA PHE A 134 3.08 8.96 -14.05
C PHE A 134 4.30 9.90 -14.02
N ALA A 135 4.19 11.06 -13.38
CA ALA A 135 5.33 11.98 -13.21
C ALA A 135 6.44 11.37 -12.35
N ASN A 136 6.06 10.78 -11.20
CA ASN A 136 6.98 10.13 -10.27
C ASN A 136 7.76 9.00 -10.94
N ALA A 137 7.17 8.29 -11.91
CA ALA A 137 7.83 7.20 -12.63
C ALA A 137 9.20 7.61 -13.18
N THR A 138 9.35 8.86 -13.65
CA THR A 138 10.59 9.38 -14.22
C THR A 138 11.43 10.23 -13.26
N SER A 139 10.83 10.78 -12.20
CA SER A 139 11.51 11.71 -11.29
C SER A 139 12.00 11.07 -9.99
N ALA A 140 11.28 10.06 -9.48
CA ALA A 140 11.56 9.46 -8.19
C ALA A 140 12.93 8.79 -8.17
N ARG A 141 13.65 8.93 -7.05
CA ARG A 141 14.91 8.23 -6.80
C ARG A 141 15.00 7.78 -5.35
N LEU A 142 15.67 6.66 -5.10
CA LEU A 142 16.01 6.26 -3.73
C LEU A 142 17.06 7.20 -3.14
N LEU A 143 16.96 7.44 -1.83
CA LEU A 143 18.02 8.05 -1.04
C LEU A 143 19.05 6.99 -0.64
N ASP A 144 20.19 7.44 -0.13
CA ASP A 144 21.32 6.58 0.23
C ASP A 144 20.92 5.41 1.15
N GLY A 145 21.36 4.21 0.78
CA GLY A 145 21.01 2.98 1.48
C GLY A 145 19.54 2.55 1.35
N GLY A 146 18.73 3.24 0.54
CA GLY A 146 17.31 2.95 0.39
C GLY A 146 16.45 3.40 1.57
N ASN A 147 16.98 4.25 2.45
CA ASN A 147 16.34 4.71 3.69
C ASN A 147 15.23 5.76 3.48
N GLY A 148 15.00 6.15 2.23
CA GLY A 148 13.98 7.11 1.83
C GLY A 148 13.93 7.20 0.30
N PHE A 149 13.12 8.13 -0.20
CA PHE A 149 13.12 8.52 -1.60
C PHE A 149 13.05 10.04 -1.74
N ALA A 150 13.37 10.55 -2.93
CA ALA A 150 13.26 11.95 -3.28
C ALA A 150 12.49 12.15 -4.59
N ASP A 151 12.10 13.40 -4.82
CA ASP A 151 11.58 13.89 -6.10
C ASP A 151 10.29 13.19 -6.58
N ALA A 152 9.50 12.70 -5.62
CA ALA A 152 8.18 12.12 -5.84
C ALA A 152 7.17 12.70 -4.85
N TYR A 153 5.93 12.96 -5.30
CA TYR A 153 4.88 13.50 -4.43
C TYR A 153 3.50 13.10 -4.94
N GLY A 154 2.53 12.94 -4.03
CA GLY A 154 1.12 12.87 -4.40
C GLY A 154 0.73 11.72 -5.34
N GLY A 155 1.53 10.67 -5.45
CA GLY A 155 1.36 9.53 -6.35
C GLY A 155 2.01 8.26 -5.78
N VAL A 156 2.12 7.19 -6.56
CA VAL A 156 3.02 6.07 -6.20
C VAL A 156 4.45 6.51 -6.55
N PRO A 157 5.44 6.39 -5.64
CA PRO A 157 6.81 6.81 -5.93
C PRO A 157 7.47 6.05 -7.08
N PHE A 158 7.39 4.71 -7.06
CA PHE A 158 8.06 3.84 -8.02
C PHE A 158 7.07 2.89 -8.70
N PRO A 159 6.16 3.39 -9.56
CA PRO A 159 5.09 2.56 -10.13
C PRO A 159 5.59 1.40 -10.99
N ILE A 160 6.84 1.43 -11.45
CA ILE A 160 7.52 0.32 -12.13
C ILE A 160 8.79 0.00 -11.33
N PRO A 161 8.66 -0.70 -10.17
CA PRO A 161 9.77 -0.87 -9.26
C PRO A 161 10.84 -1.79 -9.87
N LYS A 162 12.11 -1.39 -9.77
CA LYS A 162 13.29 -2.15 -10.20
C LYS A 162 13.95 -2.92 -9.06
N SER A 163 13.52 -2.67 -7.82
CA SER A 163 14.04 -3.32 -6.62
C SER A 163 12.94 -3.59 -5.60
N GLY A 164 13.21 -4.53 -4.69
CA GLY A 164 12.29 -4.80 -3.55
C GLY A 164 12.14 -3.60 -2.61
N VAL A 165 13.18 -2.75 -2.51
CA VAL A 165 13.16 -1.52 -1.70
C VAL A 165 12.18 -0.49 -2.28
N GLU A 166 12.15 -0.32 -3.60
CA GLU A 166 11.16 0.54 -4.27
C GLU A 166 9.73 0.03 -4.05
N ALA A 167 9.52 -1.29 -4.15
CA ALA A 167 8.22 -1.91 -3.87
C ALA A 167 7.80 -1.70 -2.40
N LEU A 168 8.74 -1.77 -1.46
CA LEU A 168 8.49 -1.44 -0.05
C LEU A 168 8.11 0.02 0.13
N TRP A 169 8.80 0.95 -0.54
CA TRP A 169 8.45 2.37 -0.47
C TRP A 169 7.07 2.68 -1.05
N ASN A 170 6.66 2.00 -2.12
CA ASN A 170 5.28 2.09 -2.62
C ASN A 170 4.27 1.63 -1.56
N HIS A 171 4.57 0.58 -0.82
CA HIS A 171 3.73 0.14 0.29
C HIS A 171 3.69 1.18 1.41
N VAL A 172 4.84 1.68 1.88
CA VAL A 172 4.91 2.68 2.96
C VAL A 172 4.15 3.95 2.58
N ALA A 173 4.36 4.44 1.35
CA ALA A 173 3.79 5.67 0.84
C ALA A 173 2.38 5.54 0.27
N ARG A 174 1.76 4.34 0.21
CA ARG A 174 0.45 4.09 -0.44
C ARG A 174 -0.66 5.11 -0.12
N TYR A 175 -1.48 5.41 -1.15
CA TYR A 175 -2.62 6.31 -1.04
C TYR A 175 -3.72 5.75 -0.12
N ARG A 176 -4.14 6.56 0.86
CA ARG A 176 -5.18 6.23 1.86
C ARG A 176 -6.18 7.38 2.04
N GLY A 177 -6.26 8.27 1.05
CA GLY A 177 -6.88 9.59 1.21
C GLY A 177 -5.87 10.64 1.68
N THR A 178 -6.33 11.86 1.92
CA THR A 178 -5.52 12.98 2.44
C THR A 178 -5.62 13.10 3.96
N TYR A 179 -6.79 12.81 4.51
CA TYR A 179 -7.05 12.78 5.94
C TYR A 179 -8.03 11.65 6.27
N VAL A 180 -7.82 10.98 7.39
CA VAL A 180 -8.68 9.89 7.86
C VAL A 180 -8.96 10.05 9.34
N VAL A 181 -10.21 9.78 9.74
CA VAL A 181 -10.59 9.56 11.13
C VAL A 181 -11.14 8.14 11.23
N ARG A 182 -10.54 7.34 12.11
CA ARG A 182 -10.93 5.94 12.35
C ARG A 182 -11.18 5.74 13.83
N ARG A 183 -12.39 5.29 14.18
CA ARG A 183 -12.68 4.77 15.52
C ARG A 183 -12.71 3.26 15.45
N ALA A 184 -11.92 2.60 16.28
CA ALA A 184 -11.84 1.15 16.30
C ALA A 184 -11.66 0.62 17.70
N SER A 185 -12.17 -0.59 17.91
CA SER A 185 -11.94 -1.37 19.12
C SER A 185 -11.04 -2.55 18.79
N GLU A 186 -9.97 -2.69 19.56
CA GLU A 186 -9.11 -3.87 19.55
C GLU A 186 -9.64 -4.85 20.60
N VAL A 187 -9.71 -6.12 20.23
CA VAL A 187 -10.28 -7.19 21.05
C VAL A 187 -9.23 -8.29 21.20
N ALA A 188 -8.65 -8.40 22.39
CA ALA A 188 -7.81 -9.54 22.75
C ALA A 188 -8.71 -10.63 23.37
N VAL A 189 -8.91 -11.73 22.64
CA VAL A 189 -9.75 -12.86 23.08
C VAL A 189 -8.89 -13.89 23.80
N GLN A 190 -9.28 -14.28 25.00
CA GLN A 190 -8.65 -15.32 25.80
C GLN A 190 -9.14 -16.71 25.37
N ARG A 191 -8.42 -17.78 25.75
CA ARG A 191 -8.78 -19.17 25.39
C ARG A 191 -10.21 -19.57 25.81
N ASN A 192 -10.73 -19.01 26.88
CA ASN A 192 -12.08 -19.26 27.39
C ASN A 192 -13.16 -18.40 26.70
N GLY A 193 -12.81 -17.63 25.67
CA GLY A 193 -13.73 -16.75 24.94
C GLY A 193 -13.97 -15.39 25.61
N SER A 194 -13.47 -15.16 26.82
CA SER A 194 -13.54 -13.83 27.45
C SER A 194 -12.67 -12.82 26.70
N TYR A 195 -13.09 -11.56 26.68
CA TYR A 195 -12.38 -10.50 25.98
C TYR A 195 -12.52 -9.15 26.68
N SER A 196 -11.61 -8.24 26.37
CA SER A 196 -11.71 -6.82 26.76
C SER A 196 -11.48 -5.96 25.53
N LEU A 197 -12.26 -4.88 25.42
CA LEU A 197 -12.13 -3.93 24.31
C LEU A 197 -11.28 -2.74 24.74
N VAL A 198 -10.34 -2.37 23.87
CA VAL A 198 -9.70 -1.06 23.92
C VAL A 198 -10.15 -0.29 22.70
N THR A 199 -10.88 0.80 22.92
CA THR A 199 -11.38 1.65 21.84
C THR A 199 -10.50 2.88 21.69
N SER A 200 -10.00 3.10 20.48
CA SER A 200 -9.20 4.25 20.12
C SER A 200 -9.83 5.02 18.96
N GLN A 201 -9.68 6.34 18.98
CA GLN A 201 -9.90 7.19 17.81
C GLN A 201 -8.54 7.59 17.26
N GLN A 202 -8.34 7.35 15.98
CA GLN A 202 -7.11 7.58 15.25
C GLN A 202 -7.39 8.59 14.15
N GLU A 203 -6.49 9.54 13.99
CA GLU A 203 -6.54 10.57 12.97
C GLU A 203 -5.19 10.58 12.26
N ALA A 204 -5.21 10.66 10.93
CA ALA A 204 -3.96 10.80 10.19
C ALA A 204 -4.12 11.81 9.05
N LEU A 205 -3.17 12.73 8.96
CA LEU A 205 -3.02 13.67 7.86
C LEU A 205 -1.83 13.23 7.01
N PHE A 206 -2.13 12.71 5.80
CA PHE A 206 -1.11 12.24 4.88
C PHE A 206 -0.53 13.43 4.09
N LYS A 207 0.47 14.11 4.67
CA LYS A 207 1.16 15.24 4.03
C LYS A 207 1.59 14.93 2.60
N TYR A 208 2.11 13.72 2.37
CA TYR A 208 2.52 13.22 1.05
C TYR A 208 1.45 13.29 -0.04
N TYR A 209 0.17 13.32 0.32
CA TYR A 209 -0.95 13.36 -0.61
C TYR A 209 -1.76 14.66 -0.57
N LEU A 210 -1.31 15.69 0.14
CA LEU A 210 -2.01 16.97 0.17
C LEU A 210 -2.01 17.62 -1.22
N LYS A 211 -3.19 17.92 -1.74
CA LYS A 211 -3.33 18.56 -3.05
C LYS A 211 -2.69 19.95 -3.02
N GLY A 212 -2.00 20.31 -4.11
CA GLY A 212 -1.34 21.61 -4.24
C GLY A 212 0.02 21.71 -3.52
N GLY A 213 0.48 20.65 -2.86
CA GLY A 213 1.84 20.58 -2.32
C GLY A 213 2.84 19.93 -3.29
N SER A 214 4.08 19.84 -2.84
CA SER A 214 5.22 19.26 -3.56
C SER A 214 6.14 18.47 -2.61
N PHE A 215 7.09 17.73 -3.18
CA PHE A 215 8.11 17.04 -2.38
C PHE A 215 8.90 17.99 -1.47
N ALA A 216 9.20 19.21 -1.94
CA ALA A 216 9.93 20.21 -1.16
C ALA A 216 9.15 20.65 0.10
N ASP A 217 7.82 20.70 0.04
CA ASP A 217 6.96 21.11 1.17
C ASP A 217 6.87 20.04 2.28
N LEU A 218 7.34 18.82 2.01
CA LEU A 218 7.30 17.74 2.99
C LEU A 218 8.20 18.04 4.18
N ASN A 219 9.37 18.65 3.96
CA ASN A 219 10.40 18.84 4.98
C ASN A 219 10.65 17.53 5.76
N ASN A 220 10.91 16.44 5.01
CA ASN A 220 11.11 15.08 5.53
C ASN A 220 9.90 14.45 6.25
N LEU A 221 8.71 15.06 6.25
CA LEU A 221 7.56 14.56 7.01
C LEU A 221 6.48 13.97 6.07
N MET A 222 6.26 12.65 6.15
CA MET A 222 5.28 11.94 5.33
C MET A 222 3.85 12.10 5.80
N PHE A 223 3.60 11.96 7.11
CA PHE A 223 2.27 12.10 7.68
C PHE A 223 2.31 12.40 9.19
N TYR A 224 1.25 13.04 9.65
CA TYR A 224 0.92 13.13 11.07
C TYR A 224 -0.03 12.01 11.45
N TYR A 225 0.14 11.46 12.64
CA TYR A 225 -0.79 10.50 13.23
C TYR A 225 -1.09 10.89 14.68
N LEU A 226 -2.36 10.87 15.04
CA LEU A 226 -2.84 11.18 16.37
C LEU A 226 -3.79 10.07 16.81
N SER A 227 -3.59 9.52 18.00
CA SER A 227 -4.46 8.49 18.57
C SER A 227 -4.91 8.90 19.96
N PHE A 228 -6.20 8.71 20.25
CA PHE A 228 -6.80 8.95 21.55
C PHE A 228 -7.43 7.67 22.07
N THR A 229 -7.07 7.26 23.28
CA THR A 229 -7.75 6.15 23.96
C THR A 229 -9.07 6.65 24.51
N LYS A 230 -10.17 6.05 24.05
CA LYS A 230 -11.54 6.40 24.44
C LYS A 230 -12.14 5.44 25.47
N SER A 231 -11.68 4.19 25.50
CA SER A 231 -12.14 3.13 26.41
C SER A 231 -11.06 2.06 26.55
N PRO A 232 -10.95 1.34 27.70
CA PRO A 232 -11.74 1.45 28.92
C PRO A 232 -11.42 2.70 29.75
N ALA A 233 -12.28 3.05 30.71
CA ALA A 233 -12.13 4.24 31.56
C ALA A 233 -10.74 4.36 32.21
N ARG A 234 -10.14 3.23 32.63
CA ARG A 234 -8.78 3.19 33.19
C ARG A 234 -7.70 3.74 32.26
N LEU A 235 -7.86 3.59 30.94
CA LEU A 235 -6.91 4.05 29.93
C LEU A 235 -7.38 5.30 29.18
N ALA A 236 -8.65 5.69 29.37
CA ALA A 236 -9.27 6.78 28.67
C ALA A 236 -8.57 8.11 28.97
N GLY A 237 -8.49 8.97 27.96
CA GLY A 237 -7.81 10.27 28.06
C GLY A 237 -6.32 10.22 27.71
N GLY A 238 -5.74 9.02 27.51
CA GLY A 238 -4.42 8.90 26.91
C GLY A 238 -4.41 9.32 25.44
N ALA A 239 -3.28 9.86 24.98
CA ALA A 239 -3.09 10.25 23.59
C ALA A 239 -1.66 9.96 23.09
N VAL A 240 -1.51 9.74 21.79
CA VAL A 240 -0.20 9.60 21.14
C VAL A 240 -0.19 10.44 19.88
N LEU A 241 0.80 11.33 19.76
CA LEU A 241 1.11 12.08 18.54
C LEU A 241 2.38 11.49 17.90
N VAL A 242 2.35 11.26 16.59
CA VAL A 242 3.49 10.80 15.80
C VAL A 242 3.68 11.69 14.60
N HIS A 243 4.93 12.10 14.39
CA HIS A 243 5.43 12.68 13.16
C HIS A 243 6.22 11.60 12.42
N GLU A 244 5.65 11.08 11.32
CA GLU A 244 6.33 10.05 10.53
C GLU A 244 7.26 10.70 9.50
N THR A 245 8.56 10.48 9.66
CA THR A 245 9.57 10.97 8.74
C THR A 245 9.77 10.04 7.53
N LEU A 246 10.17 10.62 6.40
CA LEU A 246 10.44 9.92 5.15
C LEU A 246 11.81 9.25 5.18
N ASP A 247 12.84 10.00 5.57
CA ASP A 247 14.20 9.51 5.81
C ASP A 247 14.46 9.51 7.31
N GLN A 248 14.42 8.33 7.91
CA GLN A 248 14.64 8.13 9.34
C GLN A 248 16.12 8.18 9.75
N VAL A 249 17.05 8.10 8.80
CA VAL A 249 18.48 8.30 9.05
C VAL A 249 18.79 9.79 9.24
N LYS A 250 18.17 10.64 8.41
CA LYS A 250 18.27 12.11 8.54
C LYS A 250 17.56 12.64 9.78
N GLU A 251 16.34 12.16 10.03
CA GLU A 251 15.54 12.59 11.17
C GLU A 251 14.69 11.41 11.67
N PRO A 252 14.91 10.90 12.89
CA PRO A 252 14.14 9.79 13.40
C PRO A 252 12.67 10.17 13.59
N ARG A 253 11.79 9.16 13.57
CA ARG A 253 10.38 9.35 13.92
C ARG A 253 10.27 10.04 15.29
N GLN A 254 9.43 11.07 15.37
CA GLN A 254 9.12 11.73 16.64
C GLN A 254 7.77 11.25 17.16
N ALA A 255 7.72 10.88 18.43
CA ALA A 255 6.50 10.41 19.06
C ALA A 255 6.38 10.95 20.49
N TRP A 256 5.18 11.44 20.83
CA TRP A 256 4.85 11.93 22.16
C TRP A 256 3.64 11.18 22.68
N GLY A 257 3.75 10.67 23.90
CA GLY A 257 2.65 10.01 24.61
C GLY A 257 2.17 10.87 25.77
N TYR A 258 0.85 10.96 25.92
CA TYR A 258 0.20 11.49 27.11
C TYR A 258 -0.53 10.35 27.82
N ASN A 259 -0.27 10.18 29.11
CA ASN A 259 -0.94 9.21 29.96
C ASN A 259 -1.64 9.91 31.13
N ALA A 260 -2.96 9.87 31.14
CA ALA A 260 -3.77 10.52 32.16
C ALA A 260 -3.57 9.93 33.57
N GLY A 261 -3.15 8.66 33.67
CA GLY A 261 -2.97 7.94 34.94
C GLY A 261 -1.62 8.14 35.64
N GLN A 262 -0.72 8.98 35.11
CA GLN A 262 0.57 9.32 35.73
C GLN A 262 0.53 10.65 36.52
N ARG A 263 -0.66 11.07 36.96
CA ARG A 263 -0.85 12.24 37.83
C ARG A 263 -0.85 11.84 39.30
#